data_AF-A0A1R0XER5-F1
#
_entry.id   AF-A0A1R0XER5-F1
#
_cell.length_a   1.000
_cell.length_b   1.000
_cell.length_c   1.000
_cell.angle_alpha   90.00
_cell.angle_beta   90.00
_cell.angle_gamma   90.00
#
_symmetry.space_group_name_H-M   'P 1'
#
loop_
_entity.id
_entity.type
_entity.pdbx_description
1 polymer ?
#
loop_
_entity_poly.entity_id
_entity_poly.type
_entity_poly.pdbx_seq_one_letter_code
_entity_poly.pdbx_strand_id
1 'polypeptide(L)'
;MSDPVKPLPNDKRELLDGPGGYETYNRELIRKVFPRIINEAYDEVFASSRRKPEIRDIVALYFLLQSYIDGNHMRADGTYNDRFGACFLSYEAIMSALRIDRPRVKLLADILDTNGIIRTLSHYEGTRRFKWYFPSYCPRITEDGYIVDEDGVIIQPDLSVYKPRRRAKEDAA
;
A
#
# COMPACT_ATOMS: atom_id res chain seq x y z
N MET A 1 -24.75 -21.53 36.00
CA MET A 1 -24.91 -21.89 34.58
C MET A 1 -24.59 -20.64 33.79
N SER A 2 -23.45 -20.59 33.12
CA SER A 2 -23.08 -19.47 32.24
C SER A 2 -23.85 -19.60 30.94
N ASP A 3 -24.52 -18.53 30.52
CA ASP A 3 -25.23 -18.51 29.23
C ASP A 3 -24.31 -18.96 28.08
N PRO A 4 -24.82 -19.75 27.12
CA PRO A 4 -24.05 -20.11 25.94
C PRO A 4 -23.71 -18.83 25.16
N VAL A 5 -22.42 -18.49 25.14
CA VAL A 5 -21.90 -17.34 24.38
C VAL A 5 -22.26 -17.55 22.92
N LYS A 6 -23.16 -16.71 22.41
CA LYS A 6 -23.59 -16.75 21.02
C LYS A 6 -22.36 -16.42 20.15
N PRO A 7 -21.87 -17.34 19.30
CA PRO A 7 -20.71 -17.05 18.47
C PRO A 7 -21.06 -15.88 17.55
N LEU A 8 -20.33 -14.77 17.75
CA LEU A 8 -20.43 -13.60 16.90
C LEU A 8 -19.47 -13.82 15.71
N PRO A 9 -19.84 -13.44 14.48
CA PRO A 9 -18.86 -13.38 13.41
C PRO A 9 -17.69 -12.47 13.85
N ASN A 10 -16.47 -12.98 13.73
CA ASN A 10 -15.23 -12.40 14.27
C ASN A 10 -15.04 -12.52 15.80
N ASP A 11 -15.34 -13.68 16.39
CA ASP A 11 -14.93 -13.97 17.76
C ASP A 11 -13.40 -13.88 17.89
N LYS A 12 -12.95 -12.85 18.59
CA LYS A 12 -11.52 -12.53 18.76
C LYS A 12 -10.74 -13.67 19.40
N ARG A 13 -11.34 -14.49 20.27
CA ARG A 13 -10.64 -15.64 20.88
C ARG A 13 -10.41 -16.73 19.84
N GLU A 14 -11.46 -17.13 19.13
CA GLU A 14 -11.36 -18.16 18.09
C GLU A 14 -10.39 -17.77 16.96
N LEU A 15 -10.41 -16.48 16.60
CA LEU A 15 -9.50 -15.89 15.63
C LEU A 15 -8.03 -15.86 16.11
N LEU A 16 -7.79 -15.63 17.40
CA LEU A 16 -6.44 -15.60 17.99
C LEU A 16 -5.89 -17.00 18.32
N ASP A 17 -6.77 -17.98 18.56
CA ASP A 17 -6.41 -19.36 18.91
C ASP A 17 -5.99 -20.21 17.68
N GLY A 18 -6.18 -19.69 16.46
CA GLY A 18 -5.67 -20.31 15.24
C GLY A 18 -4.12 -20.37 15.21
N PRO A 19 -3.50 -21.43 14.65
CA PRO A 19 -2.05 -21.62 14.67
C PRO A 19 -1.23 -20.52 13.96
N GLY A 20 -1.88 -19.64 13.18
CA GLY A 20 -1.27 -18.45 12.57
C GLY A 20 -1.63 -17.11 13.25
N GLY A 21 -2.52 -17.13 14.25
CA GLY A 21 -3.18 -15.95 14.79
C GLY A 21 -4.12 -15.25 13.77
N TYR A 22 -4.81 -14.21 14.22
CA TYR A 22 -5.58 -13.32 13.35
C TYR A 22 -4.86 -12.01 13.13
N GLU A 23 -4.50 -11.75 11.87
CA GLU A 23 -3.85 -10.52 11.44
C GLU A 23 -4.70 -9.85 10.35
N THR A 24 -5.33 -8.72 10.68
CA THR A 24 -6.05 -7.89 9.70
C THR A 24 -5.08 -7.26 8.68
N TYR A 25 -3.80 -7.15 9.05
CA TYR A 25 -2.69 -6.65 8.23
C TYR A 25 -1.41 -7.36 8.64
N ASN A 26 -0.45 -7.52 7.73
CA ASN A 26 0.83 -8.16 8.04
C ASN A 26 1.64 -7.28 9.01
N ARG A 27 1.84 -7.74 10.25
CA ARG A 27 2.56 -6.97 11.28
C ARG A 27 4.02 -6.68 10.91
N GLU A 28 4.64 -7.54 10.11
CA GLU A 28 6.04 -7.41 9.70
C GLU A 28 6.23 -6.25 8.72
N LEU A 29 5.16 -5.83 8.00
CA LEU A 29 5.18 -4.57 7.25
C LEU A 29 5.46 -3.39 8.20
N ILE A 30 4.80 -3.35 9.35
CA ILE A 30 4.95 -2.29 10.35
C ILE A 30 6.29 -2.38 11.09
N ARG A 31 6.71 -3.60 11.42
CA ARG A 31 7.89 -3.82 12.27
C ARG A 31 9.22 -3.75 11.50
N LYS A 32 9.22 -4.17 10.24
CA LYS A 32 10.46 -4.35 9.45
C LYS A 32 10.44 -3.50 8.19
N VAL A 33 9.42 -3.65 7.35
CA VAL A 33 9.41 -3.07 5.99
C VAL A 33 9.30 -1.54 6.00
N PHE A 34 8.31 -0.95 6.67
CA PHE A 34 8.16 0.51 6.71
C PHE A 34 9.34 1.20 7.40
N PRO A 35 9.86 0.74 8.56
CA PRO A 35 11.07 1.31 9.15
C PRO A 35 12.26 1.28 8.19
N ARG A 36 12.47 0.16 7.49
CA ARG A 36 13.55 0.01 6.50
C ARG A 36 13.41 1.03 5.37
N ILE A 37 12.21 1.15 4.76
CA ILE A 37 11.93 2.14 3.70
C ILE A 37 12.14 3.58 4.18
N ILE A 38 11.69 3.90 5.39
CA ILE A 38 11.81 5.25 5.97
C ILE A 38 13.28 5.60 6.19
N ASN A 39 14.07 4.67 6.71
CA ASN A 39 15.51 4.84 6.91
C ASN A 39 16.24 4.98 5.58
N GLU A 40 16.02 4.09 4.61
CA GLU A 40 16.59 4.20 3.24
C GLU A 40 16.28 5.57 2.63
N ALA A 41 15.03 6.03 2.75
CA ALA A 41 14.65 7.32 2.22
C ALA A 41 15.44 8.47 2.87
N TYR A 42 15.56 8.48 4.19
CA TYR A 42 16.15 9.61 4.90
C TYR A 42 17.68 9.58 4.99
N ASP A 43 18.26 8.40 5.06
CA ASP A 43 19.68 8.19 5.32
C ASP A 43 20.47 7.94 4.03
N GLU A 44 19.79 7.56 2.93
CA GLU A 44 20.42 7.36 1.63
C GLU A 44 19.89 8.34 0.58
N VAL A 45 18.59 8.30 0.29
CA VAL A 45 18.01 9.08 -0.82
C VAL A 45 18.07 10.59 -0.56
N PHE A 46 17.72 10.98 0.66
CA PHE A 46 17.63 12.37 1.11
C PHE A 46 18.70 12.76 2.13
N ALA A 47 19.77 11.98 2.25
CA ALA A 47 20.87 12.21 3.20
C ALA A 47 21.42 13.65 3.14
N SER A 48 21.64 14.14 1.90
CA SER A 48 22.17 15.47 1.62
C SER A 48 21.10 16.56 1.49
N SER A 49 19.82 16.23 1.65
CA SER A 49 18.73 17.17 1.41
C SER A 49 18.47 18.03 2.64
N ARG A 50 18.52 19.36 2.45
CA ARG A 50 18.20 20.34 3.51
C ARG A 50 16.76 20.23 4.01
N ARG A 51 15.83 19.81 3.15
CA ARG A 51 14.43 19.55 3.48
C ARG A 51 14.10 18.12 3.05
N LYS A 52 13.71 17.29 4.01
CA LYS A 52 13.31 15.91 3.78
C LYS A 52 11.79 15.84 3.65
N PRO A 53 11.24 15.10 2.67
CA PRO A 53 9.78 14.94 2.53
C PRO A 53 9.21 14.06 3.66
N GLU A 54 7.90 14.14 3.92
CA GLU A 54 7.22 13.28 4.90
C GLU A 54 7.00 11.86 4.31
N ILE A 55 8.04 11.03 4.32
CA ILE A 55 7.98 9.66 3.78
C ILE A 55 7.17 8.73 4.68
N ARG A 56 7.13 8.99 5.99
CA ARG A 56 6.31 8.22 6.95
C ARG A 56 4.83 8.11 6.58
N ASP A 57 4.30 9.02 5.76
CA ASP A 57 2.93 8.99 5.27
C ASP A 57 2.61 7.77 4.39
N ILE A 58 3.61 7.02 3.93
CA ILE A 58 3.40 5.72 3.25
C ILE A 58 2.59 4.75 4.12
N VAL A 59 2.75 4.82 5.44
CA VAL A 59 2.02 3.95 6.38
C VAL A 59 0.53 4.30 6.39
N ALA A 60 0.22 5.60 6.52
CA ALA A 60 -1.15 6.10 6.50
C ALA A 60 -1.82 5.83 5.15
N LEU A 61 -1.09 6.02 4.05
CA LEU A 61 -1.59 5.70 2.71
C LEU A 61 -1.89 4.20 2.58
N TYR A 62 -1.00 3.30 2.99
CA TYR A 62 -1.22 1.87 2.91
C TYR A 62 -2.50 1.44 3.64
N PHE A 63 -2.68 1.86 4.90
CA PHE A 63 -3.89 1.50 5.65
C PHE A 63 -5.16 2.14 5.09
N LEU A 64 -5.06 3.34 4.54
CA LEU A 64 -6.18 3.95 3.83
C LEU A 64 -6.56 3.11 2.61
N LEU A 65 -5.60 2.71 1.78
CA LEU A 65 -5.88 1.86 0.62
C LEU A 65 -6.49 0.52 1.04
N GLN A 66 -5.96 -0.09 2.11
CA GLN A 66 -6.45 -1.36 2.62
C GLN A 66 -7.89 -1.31 3.16
N SER A 67 -8.28 -0.17 3.73
CA SER A 67 -9.63 0.03 4.30
C SER A 67 -10.72 0.19 3.24
N TYR A 68 -10.35 0.43 1.98
CA TYR A 68 -11.27 0.71 0.88
C TYR A 68 -11.09 -0.27 -0.28
N ILE A 69 -10.83 -1.54 0.02
CA ILE A 69 -10.71 -2.59 -0.98
C ILE A 69 -12.10 -3.09 -1.41
N ASP A 70 -12.30 -3.27 -2.71
CA ASP A 70 -13.49 -3.94 -3.24
C ASP A 70 -13.39 -5.46 -3.03
N GLY A 71 -14.19 -5.98 -2.10
CA GLY A 71 -14.30 -7.40 -1.77
C GLY A 71 -15.23 -8.20 -2.69
N ASN A 72 -15.89 -7.57 -3.66
CA ASN A 72 -16.83 -8.26 -4.53
C ASN A 72 -16.09 -8.94 -5.69
N HIS A 73 -15.92 -10.26 -5.60
CA HIS A 73 -15.27 -11.05 -6.65
C HIS A 73 -16.10 -11.12 -7.96
N MET A 74 -17.42 -11.08 -7.83
CA MET A 74 -18.36 -11.14 -8.95
C MET A 74 -19.23 -9.88 -8.99
N ARG A 75 -19.59 -9.45 -10.19
CA ARG A 75 -20.62 -8.44 -10.43
C ARG A 75 -22.02 -9.08 -10.32
N ALA A 76 -23.05 -8.24 -10.26
CA ALA A 76 -24.45 -8.70 -10.15
C ALA A 76 -24.91 -9.54 -11.35
N ASP A 77 -24.26 -9.40 -12.50
CA ASP A 77 -24.52 -10.16 -13.73
C ASP A 77 -23.74 -11.50 -13.80
N GLY A 78 -22.98 -11.85 -12.75
CA GLY A 78 -22.19 -13.08 -12.68
C GLY A 78 -20.82 -13.00 -13.35
N THR A 79 -20.43 -11.85 -13.91
CA THR A 79 -19.08 -11.66 -14.49
C THR A 79 -18.05 -11.30 -13.42
N TYR A 80 -16.77 -11.58 -13.70
CA TYR A 80 -15.67 -11.26 -12.78
C TYR A 80 -15.50 -9.74 -12.62
N ASN A 81 -15.31 -9.30 -11.37
CA ASN A 81 -15.04 -7.89 -11.09
C ASN A 81 -13.53 -7.61 -11.24
N ASP A 82 -13.18 -6.88 -12.29
CA ASP A 82 -11.82 -6.37 -12.55
C ASP A 82 -11.24 -5.51 -11.42
N ARG A 83 -12.10 -4.93 -10.57
CA ARG A 83 -11.72 -4.17 -9.37
C ARG A 83 -11.56 -5.02 -8.12
N PHE A 84 -11.85 -6.32 -8.17
CA PHE A 84 -11.70 -7.18 -7.00
C PHE A 84 -10.26 -7.08 -6.44
N GLY A 85 -10.15 -6.76 -5.15
CA GLY A 85 -8.87 -6.56 -4.48
C GLY A 85 -8.22 -5.18 -4.70
N ALA A 86 -8.82 -4.31 -5.52
CA ALA A 86 -8.35 -2.94 -5.71
C ALA A 86 -8.99 -1.98 -4.70
N CYS A 87 -8.24 -0.95 -4.32
CA CYS A 87 -8.80 0.22 -3.65
C CYS A 87 -9.70 1.01 -4.62
N PHE A 88 -10.94 1.28 -4.19
CA PHE A 88 -11.93 2.00 -5.02
C PHE A 88 -11.93 3.52 -4.82
N LEU A 89 -11.08 4.07 -3.94
CA LEU A 89 -11.03 5.51 -3.70
C LEU A 89 -10.53 6.29 -4.91
N SER A 90 -11.12 7.47 -5.13
CA SER A 90 -10.59 8.44 -6.09
C SER A 90 -9.36 9.16 -5.52
N TYR A 91 -8.57 9.79 -6.40
CA TYR A 91 -7.45 10.62 -5.98
C TYR A 91 -7.88 11.77 -5.06
N GLU A 92 -9.02 12.41 -5.35
CA GLU A 92 -9.55 13.51 -4.55
C GLU A 92 -9.91 13.04 -3.13
N ALA A 93 -10.47 11.84 -3.00
CA ALA A 93 -10.78 11.26 -1.69
C ALA A 93 -9.51 10.96 -0.89
N ILE A 94 -8.48 10.38 -1.53
CA ILE A 94 -7.18 10.13 -0.89
C ILE A 94 -6.53 11.44 -0.43
N MET A 95 -6.48 12.45 -1.31
CA MET A 95 -5.93 13.77 -1.00
C MET A 95 -6.66 14.44 0.15
N SER A 96 -7.99 14.33 0.19
CA SER A 96 -8.82 14.88 1.27
C SER A 96 -8.55 14.18 2.60
N ALA A 97 -8.53 12.84 2.60
CA ALA A 97 -8.32 12.02 3.79
C ALA A 97 -6.93 12.22 4.41
N LEU A 98 -5.89 12.29 3.58
CA LEU A 98 -4.51 12.42 4.04
C LEU A 98 -4.02 13.88 4.11
N ARG A 99 -4.83 14.83 3.62
CA ARG A 99 -4.50 16.27 3.57
C ARG A 99 -3.18 16.56 2.82
N ILE A 100 -2.95 15.84 1.72
CA ILE A 100 -1.76 15.97 0.87
C ILE A 100 -2.14 16.23 -0.60
N ASP A 101 -1.20 16.74 -1.39
CA ASP A 101 -1.42 17.02 -2.79
C ASP A 101 -1.25 15.78 -3.70
N ARG A 102 -1.71 15.89 -4.95
CA ARG A 102 -1.65 14.79 -5.93
C ARG A 102 -0.21 14.30 -6.20
N PRO A 103 0.81 15.16 -6.39
CA PRO A 103 2.20 14.72 -6.50
C PRO A 103 2.68 13.91 -5.30
N ARG A 104 2.29 14.29 -4.08
CA ARG A 104 2.63 13.57 -2.85
C ARG A 104 1.96 12.21 -2.79
N VAL A 105 0.66 12.10 -3.10
CA VAL A 105 -0.02 10.80 -3.23
C VAL A 105 0.71 9.91 -4.23
N LYS A 106 1.04 10.45 -5.42
CA LYS A 106 1.75 9.68 -6.45
C LYS A 106 3.09 9.17 -5.94
N LEU A 107 3.91 10.01 -5.32
CA LEU A 107 5.23 9.58 -4.86
C LEU A 107 5.13 8.55 -3.74
N LEU A 108 4.20 8.70 -2.79
CA LEU A 108 3.99 7.69 -1.75
C LEU A 108 3.52 6.35 -2.36
N ALA A 109 2.60 6.39 -3.33
CA ALA A 109 2.16 5.19 -4.02
C ALA A 109 3.29 4.52 -4.81
N ASP A 110 4.10 5.29 -5.54
CA ASP A 110 5.23 4.75 -6.30
C ASP A 110 6.28 4.10 -5.36
N ILE A 111 6.51 4.66 -4.16
CA ILE A 111 7.39 4.06 -3.13
C ILE A 111 6.82 2.74 -2.63
N LEU A 112 5.52 2.67 -2.34
CA LEU A 112 4.87 1.43 -1.95
C LEU A 112 4.94 0.36 -3.05
N ASP A 113 4.75 0.77 -4.31
CA ASP A 113 4.75 -0.10 -5.49
C ASP A 113 6.13 -0.70 -5.75
N THR A 114 7.18 0.13 -5.77
CA THR A 114 8.54 -0.37 -6.00
C THR A 114 9.06 -1.29 -4.90
N ASN A 115 8.47 -1.22 -3.69
CA ASN A 115 8.79 -2.14 -2.59
C ASN A 115 7.89 -3.39 -2.57
N GLY A 116 6.96 -3.54 -3.51
CA GLY A 116 6.03 -4.67 -3.59
C GLY A 116 4.91 -4.65 -2.55
N ILE A 117 4.69 -3.53 -1.86
CA ILE A 117 3.63 -3.40 -0.83
C ILE A 117 2.25 -3.24 -1.49
N ILE A 118 2.21 -2.57 -2.63
CA ILE A 118 1.03 -2.46 -3.49
C ILE A 118 1.42 -2.75 -4.93
N ARG A 119 0.45 -3.01 -5.79
CA ARG A 119 0.60 -2.96 -7.25
C ARG A 119 -0.28 -1.86 -7.82
N THR A 120 0.27 -0.97 -8.64
CA THR A 120 -0.51 0.11 -9.26
C THR A 120 -0.87 -0.23 -10.71
N LEU A 121 -2.17 -0.20 -11.05
CA LEU A 121 -2.66 -0.33 -12.42
C LEU A 121 -3.27 0.98 -12.92
N SER A 122 -3.04 1.31 -14.19
CA SER A 122 -3.76 2.41 -14.84
C SER A 122 -4.99 1.86 -15.52
N HIS A 123 -6.15 2.37 -15.13
CA HIS A 123 -7.43 2.03 -15.75
C HIS A 123 -7.96 3.23 -16.54
N TYR A 124 -8.61 2.98 -17.66
CA TYR A 124 -9.18 4.02 -18.52
C TYR A 124 -10.67 3.78 -18.71
N GLU A 125 -11.48 4.79 -18.40
CA GLU A 125 -12.91 4.81 -18.72
C GLU A 125 -13.18 6.01 -19.63
N GLY A 126 -13.37 5.73 -20.92
CA GLY A 126 -13.39 6.76 -21.96
C GLY A 126 -12.06 7.54 -22.00
N THR A 127 -12.12 8.86 -21.81
CA THR A 127 -10.94 9.73 -21.75
C THR A 127 -10.36 9.89 -20.34
N ARG A 128 -11.04 9.36 -19.31
CA ARG A 128 -10.62 9.51 -17.92
C ARG A 128 -9.67 8.39 -17.53
N ARG A 129 -8.54 8.77 -16.94
CA ARG A 129 -7.54 7.84 -16.40
C ARG A 129 -7.70 7.74 -14.89
N PHE A 130 -7.89 6.52 -14.40
CA PHE A 130 -7.92 6.16 -12.99
C PHE A 130 -6.67 5.38 -12.61
N LYS A 131 -6.39 5.36 -11.31
CA LYS A 131 -5.38 4.49 -10.72
C LYS A 131 -6.06 3.51 -9.78
N TRP A 132 -5.78 2.25 -9.97
CA TRP A 132 -6.16 1.20 -9.04
C TRP A 132 -4.92 0.77 -8.29
N TYR A 133 -5.07 0.68 -6.97
CA TYR A 133 -4.01 0.21 -6.08
C TYR A 133 -4.46 -1.13 -5.51
N PHE A 134 -3.63 -2.16 -5.65
CA PHE A 134 -3.87 -3.49 -5.11
C PHE A 134 -2.90 -3.72 -3.96
N PRO A 135 -3.31 -3.57 -2.70
CA PRO A 135 -2.45 -3.89 -1.56
C PRO A 135 -2.07 -5.37 -1.52
N SER A 136 -0.81 -5.65 -1.22
CA SER A 136 -0.35 -7.02 -1.00
C SER A 136 -0.91 -7.55 0.31
N TYR A 137 -1.54 -8.72 0.25
CA TYR A 137 -2.04 -9.43 1.42
C TYR A 137 -0.97 -10.39 1.91
N CYS A 138 -0.54 -10.23 3.17
CA CYS A 138 0.40 -11.14 3.84
C CYS A 138 1.68 -11.46 3.03
N PRO A 139 2.46 -10.45 2.60
CA PRO A 139 3.71 -10.71 1.89
C PRO A 139 4.69 -11.51 2.75
N ARG A 140 5.47 -12.39 2.13
CA ARG A 140 6.64 -12.99 2.78
C ARG A 140 7.69 -11.89 2.98
N ILE A 141 8.25 -11.78 4.17
CA ILE A 141 9.16 -10.70 4.55
C ILE A 141 10.45 -11.28 5.11
N THR A 142 11.60 -10.82 4.62
CA THR A 142 12.92 -11.18 5.13
C THR A 142 13.21 -10.52 6.47
N GLU A 143 14.25 -10.98 7.18
CA GLU A 143 14.62 -10.41 8.49
C GLU A 143 15.04 -8.94 8.41
N ASP A 144 15.69 -8.55 7.32
CA ASP A 144 16.07 -7.17 7.02
C ASP A 144 14.93 -6.35 6.40
N GLY A 145 13.73 -6.93 6.27
CA GLY A 145 12.51 -6.21 5.96
C GLY A 145 12.25 -5.99 4.48
N TYR A 146 12.77 -6.84 3.58
CA TYR A 146 12.38 -6.88 2.17
C TYR A 146 11.20 -7.81 1.92
N ILE A 147 10.39 -7.49 0.91
CA ILE A 147 9.31 -8.37 0.46
C ILE A 147 9.90 -9.43 -0.47
N VAL A 148 9.39 -10.64 -0.35
CA VAL A 148 9.70 -11.79 -1.18
C VAL A 148 8.48 -12.14 -2.03
N ASP A 149 8.68 -12.30 -3.32
CA ASP A 149 7.61 -12.65 -4.28
C ASP A 149 7.18 -14.13 -4.18
N GLU A 150 6.36 -14.57 -5.13
CA GLU A 150 5.83 -15.94 -5.20
C GLU A 150 6.93 -16.99 -5.45
N ASP A 151 7.99 -16.62 -6.18
CA ASP A 151 9.11 -17.50 -6.54
C ASP A 151 10.20 -17.54 -5.47
N GLY A 152 10.06 -16.75 -4.40
CA GLY A 152 11.06 -16.69 -3.34
C GLY A 152 12.16 -15.65 -3.60
N VAL A 153 12.00 -14.78 -4.60
CA VAL A 153 12.96 -13.74 -4.96
C VAL A 153 12.67 -12.46 -4.18
N ILE A 154 13.73 -11.82 -3.69
CA ILE A 154 13.64 -10.54 -2.97
C ILE A 154 13.31 -9.43 -3.97
N ILE A 155 12.25 -8.67 -3.68
CA ILE A 155 11.88 -7.47 -4.44
C ILE A 155 12.82 -6.33 -4.04
N GLN A 156 13.73 -5.96 -4.94
CA GLN A 156 14.65 -4.85 -4.75
C GLN A 156 14.01 -3.52 -5.20
N PRO A 157 13.90 -2.50 -4.33
CA PRO A 157 13.29 -1.23 -4.69
C PRO A 157 14.19 -0.37 -5.59
N ASP A 158 13.60 0.29 -6.57
CA ASP A 158 14.25 1.36 -7.32
C ASP A 158 14.21 2.65 -6.50
N LEU A 159 15.30 2.93 -5.79
CA LEU A 159 15.43 4.14 -4.95
C LEU A 159 15.37 5.45 -5.76
N SER A 160 15.55 5.42 -7.08
CA SER A 160 15.40 6.61 -7.92
C SER A 160 13.97 7.15 -7.91
N VAL A 161 12.98 6.26 -7.69
CA VAL A 161 11.56 6.58 -7.61
C VAL A 161 11.24 7.46 -6.40
N TYR A 162 12.04 7.41 -5.34
CA TYR A 162 11.78 8.15 -4.10
C TYR A 162 11.91 9.66 -4.30
N LYS A 163 12.58 10.09 -5.38
CA LYS A 163 12.71 11.50 -5.74
C LYS A 163 11.57 11.90 -6.68
N PRO A 164 10.87 13.02 -6.43
CA PRO A 164 9.90 13.53 -7.38
C PRO A 164 10.57 13.76 -8.72
N ARG A 165 9.99 13.26 -9.82
CA ARG A 165 10.45 13.60 -11.17
C ARG A 165 10.41 15.12 -11.32
N ARG A 166 11.59 15.76 -11.36
CA ARG A 166 11.69 17.17 -11.74
C ARG A 166 11.14 17.27 -13.16
N ARG A 167 10.11 18.12 -13.38
CA ARG A 167 9.80 18.55 -14.74
C ARG A 167 11.09 19.13 -15.30
N ALA A 168 11.57 18.59 -16.43
CA ALA A 168 12.61 19.26 -17.18
C ALA A 168 12.13 20.69 -17.38
N LYS A 169 12.88 21.67 -16.87
CA LYS A 169 12.77 23.01 -17.42
C LYS A 169 13.21 22.84 -18.86
N GLU A 170 12.30 23.06 -19.80
CA GLU A 170 12.74 23.45 -21.14
C GLU A 170 13.58 24.70 -20.92
N ASP A 171 14.88 24.54 -21.13
CA ASP A 171 15.81 25.66 -21.25
C ASP A 171 15.37 26.43 -22.50
N ALA A 172 14.53 27.45 -22.28
CA ALA A 172 14.29 28.48 -23.28
C ALA A 172 15.62 29.22 -23.46
N ALA A 173 16.32 28.85 -24.54
CA ALA A 173 17.41 29.62 -25.13
C ALA A 173 16.91 30.97 -25.67
#